data_AF-A0A6A4SC46-F1
#
_entry.id   AF-A0A6A4SC46-F1
#
_cell.length_a   1.000
_cell.length_b   1.000
_cell.length_c   1.000
_cell.angle_alpha   90.00
_cell.angle_beta   90.00
_cell.angle_gamma   90.00
#
_symmetry.space_group_name_H-M   'P 1'
#
loop_
_entity.id
_entity.type
_entity.pdbx_description
1 polymer ?
#
loop_
_entity_poly.entity_id
_entity_poly.type
_entity_poly.pdbx_seq_one_letter_code
_entity_poly.pdbx_strand_id
1 'polypeptide(L)'
;MNSTVVQSPMGSTDSSPSNNEAAVEYRTVLLAIFPVVLVSGTISLSLMTHILKSSSTSITSIAVLNLIFAHFVFLVTVPFRIYYYVTQHWGLGFTWCKVVSAMIHIHMYMSFIFYVVILITRLMAFYHKAEQQASFRSIHALLVSGVVWMGVLVLVPCIMYFSYGRDTGDNGEKNGTLCFHFGRNIKSGAKVFNYIVSMLIIVVAAVLTALQANVLRVLYREHRQGCTSQQDFDAQLKSLCFALVMVVCFIPYHVFRLHYLENIHLQHINEVFLSLTTFNCLDMLTFLGRRTFLCASW
;
A
#
# COMPACT_ATOMS: atom_id res chain seq x y z
N MET A 1 -27.52 -66.85 -16.10
CA MET A 1 -27.52 -66.06 -14.86
C MET A 1 -26.24 -65.23 -14.83
N ASN A 2 -26.40 -63.93 -15.02
CA ASN A 2 -25.36 -62.92 -15.20
C ASN A 2 -24.84 -62.47 -13.83
N SER A 3 -23.54 -62.29 -13.66
CA SER A 3 -22.97 -61.55 -12.53
C SER A 3 -21.74 -60.78 -13.01
N THR A 4 -22.00 -59.61 -13.61
CA THR A 4 -21.02 -58.56 -13.84
C THR A 4 -21.21 -57.50 -12.77
N VAL A 5 -20.21 -57.37 -11.90
CA VAL A 5 -20.04 -56.26 -10.95
C VAL A 5 -19.82 -54.99 -11.77
N VAL A 6 -20.79 -54.07 -11.74
CA VAL A 6 -20.63 -52.72 -12.29
C VAL A 6 -19.98 -51.86 -11.21
N GLN A 7 -18.75 -51.43 -11.48
CA GLN A 7 -17.98 -50.53 -10.64
C GLN A 7 -18.37 -49.09 -11.01
N SER A 8 -19.05 -48.40 -10.09
CA SER A 8 -19.38 -46.98 -10.20
C SER A 8 -18.10 -46.14 -10.03
N PRO A 9 -17.86 -45.07 -10.82
CA PRO A 9 -16.79 -44.15 -10.51
C PRO A 9 -17.19 -43.26 -9.33
N MET A 10 -16.42 -43.34 -8.24
CA MET A 10 -16.44 -42.40 -7.12
C MET A 10 -16.09 -40.99 -7.62
N GLY A 11 -17.10 -40.13 -7.72
CA GLY A 11 -16.91 -38.68 -7.75
C GLY A 11 -16.67 -38.17 -6.33
N SER A 12 -15.41 -38.09 -5.92
CA SER A 12 -15.01 -37.46 -4.66
C SER A 12 -14.89 -35.95 -4.85
N THR A 13 -15.94 -35.21 -4.53
CA THR A 13 -15.87 -33.75 -4.32
C THR A 13 -15.81 -33.48 -2.82
N ASP A 14 -14.68 -33.80 -2.19
CA ASP A 14 -14.39 -33.40 -0.80
C ASP A 14 -13.91 -31.94 -0.79
N SER A 15 -14.83 -30.99 -0.97
CA SER A 15 -14.60 -29.60 -0.56
C SER A 15 -15.01 -29.47 0.91
N SER A 16 -14.04 -29.56 1.84
CA SER A 16 -14.29 -29.45 3.28
C SER A 16 -15.01 -28.14 3.64
N PRO A 17 -16.05 -28.16 4.49
CA PRO A 17 -16.86 -26.98 4.84
C PRO A 17 -16.04 -25.82 5.42
N SER A 18 -14.95 -26.10 6.12
CA SER A 18 -14.02 -25.11 6.69
C SER A 18 -13.36 -24.19 5.65
N ASN A 19 -13.09 -24.71 4.45
CA ASN A 19 -12.44 -23.92 3.39
C ASN A 19 -13.41 -22.94 2.74
N ASN A 20 -14.69 -23.30 2.67
CA ASN A 20 -15.74 -22.43 2.14
C ASN A 20 -16.08 -21.31 3.11
N GLU A 21 -16.09 -21.58 4.43
CA GLU A 21 -16.32 -20.56 5.45
C GLU A 21 -15.20 -19.50 5.47
N ALA A 22 -13.94 -19.93 5.48
CA ALA A 22 -12.79 -19.02 5.41
C ALA A 22 -12.80 -18.19 4.11
N ALA A 23 -13.24 -18.78 2.99
CA ALA A 23 -13.38 -18.10 1.71
C ALA A 23 -14.49 -17.02 1.72
N VAL A 24 -15.59 -17.26 2.43
CA VAL A 24 -16.67 -16.28 2.59
C VAL A 24 -16.24 -15.14 3.52
N GLU A 25 -15.53 -15.46 4.59
CA GLU A 25 -15.09 -14.51 5.61
C GLU A 25 -14.10 -13.48 5.03
N TYR A 26 -13.00 -13.92 4.38
CA TYR A 26 -12.02 -12.96 3.84
C TYR A 26 -12.62 -12.04 2.79
N ARG A 27 -13.50 -12.56 1.93
CA ARG A 27 -14.18 -11.78 0.90
C ARG A 27 -15.08 -10.71 1.52
N THR A 28 -15.79 -11.06 2.59
CA THR A 28 -16.64 -10.12 3.32
C THR A 28 -15.80 -8.98 3.91
N VAL A 29 -14.64 -9.29 4.49
CA VAL A 29 -13.68 -8.29 5.00
C VAL A 29 -13.18 -7.38 3.87
N LEU A 30 -12.79 -7.93 2.73
CA LEU A 30 -12.32 -7.14 1.58
C LEU A 30 -13.42 -6.25 0.99
N LEU A 31 -14.66 -6.75 0.92
CA LEU A 31 -15.83 -5.98 0.51
C LEU A 31 -16.21 -4.89 1.51
N ALA A 32 -15.80 -4.98 2.78
CA ALA A 32 -15.93 -3.88 3.73
C ALA A 32 -14.81 -2.84 3.54
N ILE A 33 -13.56 -3.30 3.38
CA ILE A 33 -12.38 -2.41 3.32
C ILE A 33 -12.36 -1.57 2.05
N PHE A 34 -12.52 -2.17 0.86
CA PHE A 34 -12.34 -1.43 -0.40
C PHE A 34 -13.33 -0.27 -0.61
N PRO A 35 -14.64 -0.39 -0.31
CA PRO A 35 -15.55 0.73 -0.37
C PRO A 35 -15.20 1.83 0.64
N VAL A 36 -14.82 1.47 1.87
CA VAL A 36 -14.37 2.44 2.87
C VAL A 36 -13.16 3.20 2.34
N VAL A 37 -12.14 2.52 1.83
CA VAL A 37 -10.94 3.13 1.24
C VAL A 37 -11.29 4.00 0.04
N LEU A 38 -12.23 3.58 -0.81
CA LEU A 38 -12.67 4.36 -1.97
C LEU A 38 -13.31 5.67 -1.54
N VAL A 39 -14.31 5.62 -0.64
CA VAL A 39 -15.03 6.81 -0.17
C VAL A 39 -14.09 7.73 0.60
N SER A 40 -13.39 7.18 1.58
CA SER A 40 -12.55 7.98 2.46
C SER A 40 -11.29 8.49 1.76
N GLY A 41 -10.68 7.72 0.86
CA GLY A 41 -9.57 8.14 0.01
C GLY A 41 -9.96 9.21 -1.02
N THR A 42 -11.16 9.13 -1.62
CA THR A 42 -11.65 10.18 -2.54
C THR A 42 -11.95 11.49 -1.80
N ILE A 43 -12.50 11.42 -0.58
CA ILE A 43 -12.65 12.59 0.30
C ILE A 43 -11.28 13.19 0.62
N SER A 44 -10.33 12.35 1.03
CA SER A 44 -8.94 12.75 1.35
C SER A 44 -8.28 13.49 0.18
N LEU A 45 -8.41 12.94 -1.04
CA LEU A 45 -7.86 13.51 -2.27
C LEU A 45 -8.54 14.83 -2.65
N SER A 46 -9.88 14.90 -2.54
CA SER A 46 -10.65 16.10 -2.86
C SER A 46 -10.31 17.25 -1.91
N LEU A 47 -10.18 16.95 -0.62
CA LEU A 47 -9.77 17.95 0.38
C LEU A 47 -8.35 18.45 0.09
N MET A 48 -7.42 17.55 -0.21
CA MET A 48 -6.04 17.92 -0.50
C MET A 48 -5.95 18.80 -1.74
N THR A 49 -6.61 18.43 -2.84
CA THR A 49 -6.64 19.25 -4.06
C THR A 49 -7.28 20.62 -3.84
N HIS A 50 -8.33 20.72 -3.02
CA HIS A 50 -8.93 21.99 -2.63
C HIS A 50 -7.97 22.86 -1.80
N ILE A 51 -7.27 22.27 -0.83
CA ILE A 51 -6.25 22.98 -0.02
C ILE A 51 -5.11 23.49 -0.92
N LEU A 52 -4.63 22.67 -1.85
CA LEU A 52 -3.59 23.04 -2.81
C LEU A 52 -4.02 24.18 -3.72
N LYS A 53 -5.29 24.19 -4.17
CA LYS A 53 -5.84 25.25 -5.02
C LYS A 53 -6.07 26.57 -4.27
N SER A 54 -6.53 26.50 -3.02
CA SER A 54 -6.81 27.68 -2.19
C SER A 54 -5.54 28.34 -1.64
N SER A 55 -4.47 27.58 -1.47
CA SER A 55 -3.19 28.09 -1.00
C SER A 55 -2.38 28.57 -2.21
N SER A 56 -2.62 29.81 -2.65
CA SER A 56 -1.89 30.50 -3.74
C SER A 56 -0.40 30.14 -3.71
N THR A 57 0.05 29.31 -4.67
CA THR A 57 1.47 28.91 -4.86
C THR A 57 2.17 28.31 -3.64
N SER A 58 1.50 27.50 -2.82
CA SER A 58 2.06 27.04 -1.54
C SER A 58 2.91 25.77 -1.64
N ILE A 59 4.21 25.96 -1.39
CA ILE A 59 5.31 25.06 -0.98
C ILE A 59 4.89 23.59 -0.71
N THR A 60 4.41 22.90 -1.73
CA THR A 60 4.11 21.47 -1.68
C THR A 60 5.27 20.74 -2.33
N SER A 61 5.93 19.87 -1.56
CA SER A 61 7.06 19.11 -2.08
C SER A 61 6.60 18.21 -3.22
N ILE A 62 7.45 18.06 -4.24
CA ILE A 62 7.20 17.22 -5.42
C ILE A 62 6.83 15.78 -5.01
N ALA A 63 7.42 15.26 -3.92
CA ALA A 63 7.06 13.96 -3.36
C ALA A 63 5.58 13.86 -2.93
N VAL A 64 5.00 14.91 -2.35
CA VAL A 64 3.59 14.95 -1.94
C VAL A 64 2.66 14.95 -3.16
N LEU A 65 3.00 15.71 -4.21
CA LEU A 65 2.22 15.70 -5.46
C LEU A 65 2.24 14.31 -6.14
N ASN A 66 3.40 13.67 -6.17
CA ASN A 66 3.50 12.32 -6.73
C ASN A 66 2.75 11.28 -5.89
N LEU A 67 2.75 11.44 -4.57
CA LEU A 67 1.97 10.61 -3.66
C LEU A 67 0.45 10.76 -3.92
N ILE A 68 -0.03 12.00 -4.03
CA ILE A 68 -1.43 12.32 -4.41
C ILE A 68 -1.81 11.65 -5.73
N PHE A 69 -0.93 11.74 -6.73
CA PHE A 69 -1.17 11.10 -8.03
C PHE A 69 -1.20 9.56 -7.93
N ALA A 70 -0.29 8.96 -7.15
CA ALA A 70 -0.32 7.52 -6.89
C ALA A 70 -1.63 7.06 -6.21
N HIS A 71 -2.13 7.81 -5.23
CA HIS A 71 -3.43 7.55 -4.61
C HIS A 71 -4.58 7.65 -5.60
N PHE A 72 -4.59 8.69 -6.43
CA PHE A 72 -5.61 8.86 -7.47
C PHE A 72 -5.66 7.65 -8.42
N VAL A 73 -4.50 7.27 -8.98
CA VAL A 73 -4.42 6.13 -9.89
C VAL A 73 -4.87 4.84 -9.22
N PHE A 74 -4.47 4.62 -7.96
CA PHE A 74 -4.93 3.46 -7.19
C PHE A 74 -6.45 3.46 -6.98
N LEU A 75 -7.04 4.57 -6.54
CA LEU A 75 -8.47 4.71 -6.29
C LEU A 75 -9.31 4.43 -7.55
N VAL A 76 -8.83 4.80 -8.74
CA VAL A 76 -9.48 4.44 -10.01
C VAL A 76 -9.53 2.92 -10.24
N THR A 77 -8.56 2.17 -9.72
CA THR A 77 -8.54 0.69 -9.84
C THR A 77 -9.38 -0.04 -8.80
N VAL A 78 -9.73 0.60 -7.68
CA VAL A 78 -10.46 -0.03 -6.56
C VAL A 78 -11.86 -0.54 -6.96
N PRO A 79 -12.69 0.18 -7.74
CA PRO A 79 -14.00 -0.31 -8.18
C PRO A 79 -13.95 -1.65 -8.90
N PHE A 80 -12.88 -1.92 -9.66
CA PHE A 80 -12.70 -3.18 -10.36
C PHE A 80 -12.39 -4.35 -9.40
N ARG A 81 -11.71 -4.08 -8.29
CA ARG A 81 -11.54 -5.07 -7.21
C ARG A 81 -12.86 -5.37 -6.53
N ILE A 82 -13.65 -4.33 -6.21
CA ILE A 82 -14.99 -4.51 -5.63
C ILE A 82 -15.85 -5.34 -6.59
N TYR A 83 -15.87 -5.02 -7.88
CA TYR A 83 -16.56 -5.80 -8.90
C TYR A 83 -16.18 -7.28 -8.82
N TYR A 84 -14.89 -7.62 -8.83
CA TYR A 84 -14.42 -8.99 -8.72
C TYR A 84 -14.89 -9.69 -7.43
N TYR A 85 -14.76 -9.03 -6.28
CA TYR A 85 -15.17 -9.61 -5.00
C TYR A 85 -16.70 -9.76 -4.89
N VAL A 86 -17.49 -8.95 -5.56
CA VAL A 86 -18.96 -9.11 -5.62
C VAL A 86 -19.36 -10.24 -6.57
N THR A 87 -18.84 -10.25 -7.81
CA THR A 87 -19.29 -11.18 -8.85
C THR A 87 -18.62 -12.55 -8.78
N GLN A 88 -17.49 -12.65 -8.08
CA GLN A 88 -16.63 -13.84 -8.07
C GLN A 88 -16.14 -14.23 -9.48
N HIS A 89 -16.22 -13.30 -10.43
CA HIS A 89 -15.95 -13.56 -11.84
C HIS A 89 -15.29 -12.34 -12.50
N TRP A 90 -14.19 -12.58 -13.20
CA TRP A 90 -13.50 -11.54 -13.95
C TRP A 90 -13.83 -11.55 -15.45
N GLY A 91 -14.69 -10.63 -15.90
CA GLY A 91 -15.08 -10.49 -17.31
C GLY A 91 -14.30 -9.45 -18.14
N LEU A 92 -13.38 -8.68 -17.53
CA LEU A 92 -12.75 -7.50 -18.15
C LEU A 92 -11.45 -7.81 -18.91
N GLY A 93 -11.19 -9.10 -19.19
CA GLY A 93 -10.01 -9.56 -19.89
C GLY A 93 -8.76 -9.70 -19.00
N PHE A 94 -7.87 -10.60 -19.42
CA PHE A 94 -6.71 -11.02 -18.62
C PHE A 94 -5.69 -9.91 -18.37
N THR A 95 -5.44 -9.05 -19.36
CA THR A 95 -4.52 -7.91 -19.23
C THR A 95 -4.97 -6.95 -18.14
N TRP A 96 -6.27 -6.65 -18.09
CA TRP A 96 -6.82 -5.73 -17.07
C TRP A 96 -6.77 -6.34 -15.66
N CYS A 97 -7.03 -7.65 -15.52
CA CYS A 97 -6.83 -8.36 -14.25
C CYS A 97 -5.40 -8.19 -13.72
N LYS A 98 -4.40 -8.36 -14.60
CA LYS A 98 -2.98 -8.17 -14.23
C LYS A 98 -2.69 -6.73 -13.80
N VAL A 99 -3.21 -5.74 -14.52
CA VAL A 99 -3.01 -4.33 -14.16
C VAL A 99 -3.59 -4.02 -12.79
N VAL A 100 -4.85 -4.38 -12.54
CA VAL A 100 -5.55 -4.13 -11.27
C VAL A 100 -4.89 -4.89 -10.12
N SER A 101 -4.37 -6.10 -10.40
CA SER A 101 -3.58 -6.88 -9.47
C SER A 101 -2.25 -6.24 -9.11
N ALA A 102 -1.48 -5.80 -10.10
CA ALA A 102 -0.20 -5.13 -9.88
C ALA A 102 -0.39 -3.79 -9.16
N MET A 103 -1.50 -3.09 -9.43
CA MET A 103 -1.68 -1.71 -8.97
C MET A 103 -1.66 -1.56 -7.45
N ILE A 104 -2.19 -2.51 -6.66
CA ILE A 104 -2.12 -2.42 -5.18
C ILE A 104 -0.66 -2.52 -4.68
N HIS A 105 0.15 -3.34 -5.33
CA HIS A 105 1.56 -3.49 -4.99
C HIS A 105 2.36 -2.27 -5.44
N ILE A 106 2.11 -1.77 -6.66
CA ILE A 106 2.68 -0.52 -7.16
C ILE A 106 2.36 0.61 -6.20
N HIS A 107 1.08 0.77 -5.84
CA HIS A 107 0.61 1.79 -4.90
C HIS A 107 1.33 1.68 -3.56
N MET A 108 1.38 0.50 -2.96
CA MET A 108 2.11 0.26 -1.70
C MET A 108 3.58 0.70 -1.81
N TYR A 109 4.32 0.20 -2.80
CA TYR A 109 5.75 0.54 -2.92
C TYR A 109 5.99 2.01 -3.26
N MET A 110 5.19 2.61 -4.15
CA MET A 110 5.27 4.04 -4.49
C MET A 110 5.01 4.91 -3.26
N SER A 111 3.93 4.63 -2.52
CA SER A 111 3.60 5.38 -1.31
C SER A 111 4.69 5.26 -0.25
N PHE A 112 5.23 4.05 -0.04
CA PHE A 112 6.34 3.85 0.89
C PHE A 112 7.57 4.69 0.53
N ILE A 113 7.99 4.67 -0.74
CA ILE A 113 9.16 5.43 -1.19
C ILE A 113 8.92 6.94 -1.02
N PHE A 114 7.73 7.45 -1.38
CA PHE A 114 7.44 8.88 -1.18
C PHE A 114 7.37 9.26 0.29
N TYR A 115 6.85 8.42 1.18
CA TYR A 115 6.92 8.66 2.62
C TYR A 115 8.37 8.75 3.11
N VAL A 116 9.23 7.82 2.69
CA VAL A 116 10.66 7.85 3.02
C VAL A 116 11.29 9.17 2.55
N VAL A 117 11.02 9.61 1.32
CA VAL A 117 11.53 10.88 0.78
C VAL A 117 11.02 12.07 1.59
N ILE A 118 9.74 12.09 1.97
CA ILE A 118 9.13 13.14 2.79
C ILE A 118 9.79 13.19 4.18
N LEU A 119 9.93 12.04 4.85
CA LEU A 119 10.52 11.97 6.18
C LEU A 119 11.99 12.36 6.20
N ILE A 120 12.81 11.81 5.30
CA ILE A 120 14.22 12.19 5.17
C ILE A 120 14.32 13.69 4.89
N THR A 121 13.44 14.20 4.03
CA THR A 121 13.40 15.63 3.71
C THR A 121 13.16 16.49 4.94
N ARG A 122 12.27 16.07 5.84
CA ARG A 122 11.97 16.78 7.09
C ARG A 122 13.08 16.62 8.14
N LEU A 123 13.71 15.46 8.25
CA LEU A 123 14.86 15.25 9.13
C LEU A 123 16.04 16.14 8.71
N MET A 124 16.38 16.16 7.42
CA MET A 124 17.46 16.99 6.89
C MET A 124 17.21 18.48 7.12
N ALA A 125 15.96 18.94 6.97
CA ALA A 125 15.60 20.33 7.24
C ALA A 125 15.81 20.72 8.71
N PHE A 126 15.50 19.81 9.64
CA PHE A 126 15.70 20.03 11.08
C PHE A 126 17.19 20.05 11.46
N TYR A 127 17.97 19.07 11.02
CA TYR A 127 19.38 18.94 11.42
C TYR A 127 20.31 19.94 10.74
N HIS A 128 20.07 20.31 9.47
CA HIS A 128 21.01 21.11 8.69
C HIS A 128 20.59 22.57 8.47
N LYS A 129 19.51 23.08 9.12
CA LYS A 129 18.98 24.45 8.92
C LYS A 129 19.10 24.91 7.45
N ALA A 130 18.57 24.09 6.55
CA ALA A 130 18.91 24.12 5.13
C ALA A 130 18.34 25.36 4.40
N GLU A 131 18.93 26.54 4.61
CA GLU A 131 18.54 27.78 3.94
C GLU A 131 19.11 27.93 2.52
N GLN A 132 20.17 27.19 2.14
CA GLN A 132 20.89 27.48 0.88
C GLN A 132 20.74 26.46 -0.28
N GLN A 133 19.86 25.45 -0.22
CA GLN A 133 19.81 24.38 -1.24
C GLN A 133 18.42 24.08 -1.86
N ALA A 134 17.47 25.01 -1.81
CA ALA A 134 16.09 24.77 -2.26
C ALA A 134 15.96 24.37 -3.76
N SER A 135 16.76 24.98 -4.65
CA SER A 135 16.69 24.72 -6.10
C SER A 135 17.31 23.36 -6.49
N PHE A 136 18.50 23.05 -5.94
CA PHE A 136 19.19 21.79 -6.21
C PHE A 136 18.35 20.57 -5.77
N ARG A 137 17.68 20.70 -4.63
CA ARG A 137 16.80 19.67 -4.08
C ARG A 137 15.58 19.37 -4.94
N SER A 138 15.07 20.36 -5.67
CA SER A 138 13.85 20.20 -6.50
C SER A 138 14.14 19.41 -7.78
N ILE A 139 15.28 19.66 -8.43
CA ILE A 139 15.72 18.89 -9.60
C ILE A 139 16.05 17.44 -9.22
N HIS A 140 16.78 17.25 -8.12
CA HIS A 140 17.04 15.91 -7.59
C HIS A 140 15.74 15.18 -7.21
N ALA A 141 14.76 15.88 -6.62
CA ALA A 141 13.45 15.28 -6.31
C ALA A 141 12.67 14.86 -7.57
N LEU A 142 12.75 15.64 -8.66
CA LEU A 142 12.16 15.26 -9.95
C LEU A 142 12.83 14.04 -10.55
N LEU A 143 14.17 14.00 -10.56
CA LEU A 143 14.93 12.87 -11.08
C LEU A 143 14.69 11.60 -10.28
N VAL A 144 14.75 11.69 -8.94
CA VAL A 144 14.43 10.57 -8.03
C VAL A 144 13.00 10.11 -8.26
N SER A 145 12.05 11.03 -8.39
CA SER A 145 10.66 10.69 -8.69
C SER A 145 10.53 9.94 -10.02
N GLY A 146 11.16 10.41 -11.10
CA GLY A 146 11.15 9.73 -12.40
C GLY A 146 11.72 8.32 -12.33
N VAL A 147 12.86 8.14 -11.65
CA VAL A 147 13.48 6.82 -11.45
C VAL A 147 12.58 5.90 -10.62
N VAL A 148 11.94 6.41 -9.58
CA VAL A 148 11.03 5.64 -8.73
C VAL A 148 9.80 5.19 -9.52
N TRP A 149 9.17 6.09 -10.28
CA TRP A 149 8.05 5.75 -11.15
C TRP A 149 8.41 4.68 -12.17
N MET A 150 9.50 4.89 -12.91
CA MET A 150 9.94 3.94 -13.93
C MET A 150 10.35 2.60 -13.31
N GLY A 151 11.05 2.63 -12.18
CA GLY A 151 11.49 1.43 -11.47
C GLY A 151 10.30 0.60 -10.98
N VAL A 152 9.35 1.21 -10.29
CA VAL A 152 8.22 0.47 -9.70
C VAL A 152 7.20 0.05 -10.76
N LEU A 153 6.87 0.92 -11.72
CA LEU A 153 5.91 0.60 -12.79
C LEU A 153 6.42 -0.50 -13.73
N VAL A 154 7.74 -0.70 -13.84
CA VAL A 154 8.31 -1.78 -14.65
C VAL A 154 8.55 -3.02 -13.79
N LEU A 155 9.22 -2.87 -12.65
CA LEU A 155 9.68 -3.99 -11.84
C LEU A 155 8.52 -4.79 -11.24
N VAL A 156 7.48 -4.11 -10.74
CA VAL A 156 6.35 -4.81 -10.09
C VAL A 156 5.54 -5.64 -11.09
N PRO A 157 5.10 -5.10 -12.25
CA PRO A 157 4.45 -5.90 -13.28
C PRO A 157 5.35 -6.99 -13.85
N CYS A 158 6.66 -6.74 -14.03
CA CYS A 158 7.59 -7.77 -14.48
C CYS A 158 7.69 -8.93 -13.50
N ILE A 159 7.82 -8.67 -12.20
CA ILE A 159 7.84 -9.71 -11.17
C ILE A 159 6.52 -10.49 -11.16
N MET A 160 5.38 -9.80 -11.23
CA MET A 160 4.06 -10.44 -11.30
C MET A 160 3.90 -11.29 -12.57
N TYR A 161 4.39 -10.81 -13.71
CA TYR A 161 4.31 -11.51 -14.99
C TYR A 161 5.19 -12.76 -15.02
N PHE A 162 6.46 -12.65 -14.58
CA PHE A 162 7.45 -13.73 -14.70
C PHE A 162 7.47 -14.71 -13.53
N SER A 163 7.01 -14.31 -12.34
CA SER A 163 7.12 -15.12 -11.12
C SER A 163 5.78 -15.64 -10.60
N TYR A 164 4.66 -15.04 -11.01
CA TYR A 164 3.35 -15.28 -10.43
C TYR A 164 2.28 -15.78 -11.44
N GLY A 165 2.62 -15.90 -12.73
CA GLY A 165 1.64 -16.11 -13.81
C GLY A 165 1.68 -17.44 -14.57
N ARG A 166 2.25 -18.53 -14.03
CA ARG A 166 2.32 -19.81 -14.76
C ARG A 166 1.67 -20.98 -14.02
N ASP A 167 0.35 -20.92 -13.86
CA ASP A 167 -0.46 -22.14 -13.93
C ASP A 167 -0.76 -22.40 -15.41
N THR A 168 0.22 -22.94 -16.14
CA THR A 168 -0.10 -23.80 -17.28
C THR A 168 -0.54 -25.13 -16.69
N GLY A 169 -1.77 -25.15 -16.19
CA GLY A 169 -2.50 -26.37 -15.92
C GLY A 169 -2.92 -26.96 -17.27
N ASP A 170 -2.32 -28.09 -17.56
CA ASP A 170 -2.75 -29.10 -18.52
C ASP A 170 -4.28 -29.27 -18.51
N ASN A 171 -4.87 -29.51 -19.68
CA ASN A 171 -6.32 -29.54 -20.01
C ASN A 171 -6.92 -28.19 -20.43
N GLY A 172 -7.37 -28.13 -21.69
CA GLY A 172 -7.82 -26.96 -22.44
C GLY A 172 -9.10 -26.25 -21.98
N GLU A 173 -9.31 -26.05 -20.67
CA GLU A 173 -10.28 -25.09 -20.17
C GLU A 173 -9.59 -23.77 -19.82
N LYS A 174 -9.78 -22.78 -20.69
CA LYS A 174 -9.48 -21.37 -20.41
C LYS A 174 -10.42 -20.84 -19.31
N ASN A 175 -10.29 -21.33 -18.08
CA ASN A 175 -10.98 -20.74 -16.92
C ASN A 175 -10.24 -19.48 -16.46
N GLY A 176 -10.21 -18.47 -17.34
CA GLY A 176 -9.64 -17.13 -17.11
C GLY A 176 -10.51 -16.24 -16.22
N THR A 177 -11.28 -16.84 -15.31
CA THR A 177 -12.32 -16.17 -14.49
C THR A 177 -11.82 -15.81 -13.09
N LEU A 178 -10.74 -16.45 -12.63
CA LEU A 178 -10.12 -16.22 -11.33
C LEU A 178 -8.97 -15.22 -11.45
N CYS A 179 -9.13 -14.04 -10.83
CA CYS A 179 -8.10 -13.02 -10.71
C CYS A 179 -7.52 -13.02 -9.28
N PHE A 180 -6.32 -12.50 -9.08
CA PHE A 180 -5.66 -12.37 -7.76
C PHE A 180 -5.19 -13.68 -7.08
N HIS A 181 -5.18 -14.81 -7.78
CA HIS A 181 -4.56 -16.06 -7.32
C HIS A 181 -3.16 -16.24 -7.90
N PHE A 182 -2.13 -16.05 -7.08
CA PHE A 182 -0.75 -16.07 -7.53
C PHE A 182 0.12 -17.14 -6.84
N GLY A 183 -0.41 -17.91 -5.88
CA GLY A 183 0.41 -18.66 -4.93
C GLY A 183 1.28 -19.81 -5.48
N ARG A 184 0.95 -20.47 -6.59
CA ARG A 184 1.41 -21.86 -6.78
C ARG A 184 2.85 -22.08 -7.23
N ASN A 185 3.53 -21.11 -7.84
CA ASN A 185 4.86 -21.32 -8.44
C ASN A 185 5.85 -20.15 -8.20
N ILE A 186 6.02 -19.73 -6.95
CA ILE A 186 7.05 -18.73 -6.59
C ILE A 186 8.44 -19.37 -6.78
N LYS A 187 9.19 -18.92 -7.79
CA LYS A 187 10.59 -19.33 -7.99
C LYS A 187 11.44 -18.95 -6.76
N SER A 188 12.45 -19.77 -6.43
CA SER A 188 13.36 -19.53 -5.29
C SER A 188 13.94 -18.10 -5.26
N GLY A 189 14.36 -17.57 -6.42
CA GLY A 189 14.85 -16.18 -6.51
C GLY A 189 13.80 -15.11 -6.18
N ALA A 190 12.53 -15.33 -6.54
CA ALA A 190 11.44 -14.42 -6.18
C ALA A 190 11.14 -14.47 -4.68
N LYS A 191 11.27 -15.64 -4.04
CA LYS A 191 11.14 -15.77 -2.58
C LYS A 191 12.20 -14.92 -1.87
N VAL A 192 13.49 -15.09 -2.21
CA VAL A 192 14.59 -14.31 -1.63
C VAL A 192 14.38 -12.81 -1.81
N PHE A 193 14.00 -12.37 -3.01
CA PHE A 193 13.70 -10.95 -3.26
C PHE A 193 12.58 -10.41 -2.34
N ASN A 194 11.48 -11.15 -2.17
CA ASN A 194 10.39 -10.73 -1.28
C ASN A 194 10.82 -10.67 0.19
N TYR A 195 11.72 -11.55 0.66
CA TYR A 195 12.31 -11.46 2.01
C TYR A 195 13.12 -10.18 2.17
N ILE A 196 14.05 -9.91 1.24
CA ILE A 196 14.92 -8.74 1.30
C ILE A 196 14.08 -7.46 1.31
N VAL A 197 13.10 -7.35 0.41
CA VAL A 197 12.23 -6.17 0.32
C VAL A 197 11.39 -5.99 1.58
N SER A 198 10.79 -7.07 2.11
CA SER A 198 9.97 -6.99 3.32
C SER A 198 10.78 -6.58 4.54
N MET A 199 11.97 -7.16 4.72
CA MET A 199 12.88 -6.78 5.81
C MET A 199 13.35 -5.33 5.68
N LEU A 200 13.71 -4.90 4.47
CA LEU A 200 14.11 -3.51 4.21
C LEU A 200 13.00 -2.54 4.60
N ILE A 201 11.75 -2.81 4.20
CA ILE A 201 10.61 -1.94 4.51
C ILE A 201 10.37 -1.85 6.01
N ILE A 202 10.40 -2.99 6.73
CA ILE A 202 10.23 -3.02 8.19
C ILE A 202 11.32 -2.20 8.89
N VAL A 203 12.59 -2.43 8.53
CA VAL A 203 13.73 -1.72 9.14
C VAL A 203 13.67 -0.22 8.86
N VAL A 204 13.44 0.18 7.60
CA VAL A 204 13.38 1.59 7.21
C VAL A 204 12.20 2.29 7.90
N ALA A 205 11.01 1.67 7.95
CA ALA A 205 9.85 2.21 8.65
C ALA A 205 10.14 2.40 10.15
N ALA A 206 10.74 1.42 10.80
CA ALA A 206 11.07 1.48 12.23
C ALA A 206 12.11 2.56 12.53
N VAL A 207 13.21 2.61 11.77
CA VAL A 207 14.30 3.58 11.96
C VAL A 207 13.80 5.00 11.73
N LEU A 208 13.11 5.27 10.62
CA LEU A 208 12.60 6.62 10.33
C LEU A 208 11.58 7.07 11.37
N THR A 209 10.71 6.17 11.85
CA THR A 209 9.76 6.49 12.92
C THR A 209 10.47 6.84 14.22
N ALA A 210 11.49 6.06 14.61
CA ALA A 210 12.28 6.34 15.81
C ALA A 210 13.01 7.69 15.71
N LEU A 211 13.60 8.00 14.56
CA LEU A 211 14.27 9.29 14.32
C LEU A 211 13.28 10.46 14.40
N GLN A 212 12.11 10.35 13.77
CA GLN A 212 11.07 11.38 13.82
C GLN A 212 10.53 11.58 15.24
N ALA A 213 10.30 10.49 15.98
CA ALA A 213 9.89 10.57 17.38
C ALA A 213 10.95 11.23 18.26
N ASN A 214 12.24 10.97 18.01
CA ASN A 214 13.33 11.61 18.73
C ASN A 214 13.39 13.12 18.44
N VAL A 215 13.30 13.52 17.17
CA VAL A 215 13.25 14.94 16.76
C VAL A 215 12.07 15.65 17.43
N LEU A 216 10.87 15.06 17.41
CA LEU A 216 9.69 15.63 18.05
C LEU A 216 9.88 15.75 19.58
N ARG A 217 10.52 14.76 20.20
CA ARG A 217 10.82 14.77 21.64
C ARG A 217 11.79 15.87 22.02
N VAL A 218 12.84 16.10 21.23
CA VAL A 218 13.78 17.21 21.41
C VAL A 218 13.05 18.53 21.29
N LEU A 219 12.25 18.69 20.23
CA LEU A 219 11.49 19.91 19.96
C LEU A 219 10.45 20.21 21.04
N TYR A 220 9.80 19.17 21.58
CA TYR A 220 8.86 19.31 22.69
C TYR A 220 9.55 19.80 23.98
N ARG A 221 10.78 19.35 24.25
CA ARG A 221 11.56 19.81 25.41
C ARG A 221 11.98 21.28 25.28
N GLU A 222 12.43 21.67 24.09
CA GLU A 222 12.77 23.07 23.77
C GLU A 222 11.55 24.00 23.82
N HIS A 223 10.42 23.58 23.27
CA HIS A 223 9.17 24.36 23.31
C HIS A 223 8.68 24.59 24.74
N ARG A 224 8.79 23.58 25.62
CA ARG A 224 8.45 23.69 27.05
C ARG A 224 9.34 24.69 27.80
N GLN A 225 10.54 24.96 27.30
CA GLN A 225 11.47 25.95 27.85
C GLN A 225 11.24 27.37 27.26
N GLY A 226 10.24 27.56 26.41
CA GLY A 226 9.72 28.87 26.00
C GLY A 226 10.42 29.51 24.79
N CYS A 227 11.23 28.77 24.03
CA CYS A 227 12.11 29.36 22.99
C CYS A 227 11.90 28.84 21.54
N THR A 228 10.74 28.30 21.14
CA THR A 228 10.60 27.73 19.78
C THR A 228 9.34 28.12 19.02
N SER A 229 9.51 28.32 17.69
CA SER A 229 8.46 28.57 16.70
C SER A 229 7.47 27.40 16.62
N GLN A 230 6.20 27.68 16.95
CA GLN A 230 5.07 26.74 16.85
C GLN A 230 4.96 26.08 15.46
N GLN A 231 5.42 26.75 14.41
CA GLN A 231 5.39 26.25 13.04
C GLN A 231 6.29 25.03 12.80
N ASP A 232 7.45 24.95 13.47
CA ASP A 232 8.37 23.82 13.32
C ASP A 232 7.84 22.57 14.01
N PHE A 233 7.22 22.75 15.19
CA PHE A 233 6.54 21.66 15.92
C PHE A 233 5.41 21.07 15.07
N ASP A 234 4.66 21.94 14.40
CA ASP A 234 3.55 21.53 13.55
C ASP A 234 3.99 20.74 12.32
N ALA A 235 5.11 21.13 11.74
CA ALA A 235 5.70 20.42 10.61
C ALA A 235 6.23 19.03 11.03
N GLN A 236 6.90 18.92 12.19
CA GLN A 236 7.44 17.64 12.68
C GLN A 236 6.34 16.69 13.17
N LEU A 237 5.26 17.21 13.76
CA LEU A 237 4.12 16.39 14.15
C LEU A 237 3.42 15.75 12.92
N LYS A 238 3.26 16.52 11.83
CA LYS A 238 2.75 15.99 10.56
C LYS A 238 3.68 14.91 9.98
N SER A 239 4.99 15.14 10.06
CA SER A 239 6.01 14.17 9.67
C SER A 239 5.91 12.87 10.48
N LEU A 240 5.71 12.96 11.80
CA LEU A 240 5.47 11.80 12.65
C LEU A 240 4.19 11.06 12.24
N CYS A 241 3.13 11.77 11.88
CA CYS A 241 1.89 11.13 11.44
C CYS A 241 2.10 10.25 10.19
N PHE A 242 2.85 10.73 9.20
CA PHE A 242 3.26 9.92 8.06
C PHE A 242 4.10 8.70 8.45
N ALA A 243 5.02 8.86 9.41
CA ALA A 243 5.81 7.75 9.93
C ALA A 243 4.92 6.69 10.61
N LEU A 244 3.92 7.11 11.39
CA LEU A 244 2.95 6.21 12.02
C LEU A 244 2.07 5.51 10.98
N VAL A 245 1.66 6.18 9.90
CA VAL A 245 0.95 5.54 8.78
C VAL A 245 1.82 4.44 8.18
N MET A 246 3.13 4.66 8.00
CA MET A 246 4.03 3.59 7.54
C MET A 246 4.06 2.38 8.47
N VAL A 247 4.15 2.62 9.79
CA VAL A 247 4.17 1.55 10.79
C VAL A 247 2.85 0.77 10.78
N VAL A 248 1.72 1.45 10.86
CA VAL A 248 0.40 0.81 10.99
C VAL A 248 -0.03 0.13 9.69
N CYS A 249 0.24 0.74 8.54
CA CYS A 249 -0.28 0.23 7.26
C CYS A 249 0.66 -0.79 6.59
N PHE A 250 1.98 -0.69 6.77
CA PHE A 250 2.93 -1.49 5.98
C PHE A 250 3.60 -2.61 6.79
N ILE A 251 3.98 -2.36 8.05
CA ILE A 251 4.69 -3.37 8.85
C ILE A 251 3.85 -4.64 9.04
N PRO A 252 2.55 -4.59 9.41
CA PRO A 252 1.76 -5.80 9.60
C PRO A 252 1.73 -6.68 8.36
N TYR A 253 1.56 -6.05 7.18
CA TYR A 253 1.61 -6.76 5.91
C TYR A 253 2.96 -7.41 5.64
N HIS A 254 4.07 -6.68 5.79
CA HIS A 254 5.38 -7.24 5.51
C HIS A 254 5.81 -8.30 6.52
N VAL A 255 5.43 -8.18 7.79
CA VAL A 255 5.62 -9.23 8.80
C VAL A 255 4.84 -10.49 8.39
N PHE A 256 3.56 -10.35 8.04
CA PHE A 256 2.77 -11.48 7.60
C PHE A 256 3.26 -12.08 6.28
N ARG A 257 3.75 -11.24 5.36
CA ARG A 257 4.28 -11.66 4.06
C ARG A 257 5.47 -12.61 4.23
N LEU A 258 6.33 -12.40 5.21
CA LEU A 258 7.45 -13.30 5.54
C LEU A 258 6.94 -14.69 5.92
N HIS A 259 5.89 -14.76 6.74
CA HIS A 259 5.26 -16.03 7.12
C HIS A 259 4.53 -16.70 5.95
N TYR A 260 3.86 -15.91 5.11
CA TYR A 260 3.16 -16.38 3.90
C TYR A 260 4.12 -17.03 2.88
N LEU A 261 5.36 -16.54 2.75
CA LEU A 261 6.36 -17.13 1.83
C LEU A 261 6.76 -18.57 2.20
N GLU A 262 6.51 -18.99 3.43
CA GLU A 262 6.66 -20.38 3.90
C GLU A 262 5.33 -21.15 3.88
N ASN A 263 4.21 -20.44 4.02
CA ASN A 263 2.87 -21.01 4.15
C ASN A 263 1.92 -20.47 3.08
N ILE A 264 2.13 -20.89 1.82
CA ILE A 264 1.43 -20.39 0.63
C ILE A 264 -0.10 -20.61 0.72
N HIS A 265 -0.55 -21.57 1.52
CA HIS A 265 -1.97 -21.83 1.77
C HIS A 265 -2.72 -20.66 2.46
N LEU A 266 -2.01 -19.71 3.07
CA LEU A 266 -2.57 -18.54 3.77
C LEU A 266 -2.86 -17.34 2.84
N GLN A 267 -3.10 -17.58 1.54
CA GLN A 267 -3.29 -16.52 0.54
C GLN A 267 -4.43 -15.56 0.92
N HIS A 268 -5.55 -16.09 1.43
CA HIS A 268 -6.71 -15.29 1.85
C HIS A 268 -6.35 -14.25 2.92
N ILE A 269 -5.54 -14.65 3.91
CA ILE A 269 -5.10 -13.77 4.99
C ILE A 269 -4.08 -12.75 4.46
N ASN A 270 -3.18 -13.16 3.57
CA ASN A 270 -2.22 -12.26 2.93
C ASN A 270 -2.93 -11.13 2.15
N GLU A 271 -4.01 -11.43 1.42
CA GLU A 271 -4.81 -10.42 0.72
C GLU A 271 -5.50 -9.46 1.69
N VAL A 272 -5.97 -9.93 2.85
CA VAL A 272 -6.54 -9.05 3.89
C VAL A 272 -5.47 -8.09 4.41
N PHE A 273 -4.29 -8.57 4.80
CA PHE A 273 -3.20 -7.69 5.23
C PHE A 273 -2.73 -6.74 4.13
N LEU A 274 -2.70 -7.19 2.88
CA LEU A 274 -2.38 -6.32 1.73
C LEU A 274 -3.44 -5.22 1.57
N SER A 275 -4.71 -5.52 1.77
CA SER A 275 -5.76 -4.50 1.73
C SER A 275 -5.62 -3.45 2.84
N LEU A 276 -5.05 -3.82 4.01
CA LEU A 276 -4.79 -2.87 5.09
C LEU A 276 -3.77 -1.79 4.68
N THR A 277 -2.83 -2.09 3.78
CA THR A 277 -1.86 -1.10 3.31
C THR A 277 -2.54 0.08 2.60
N THR A 278 -3.75 -0.14 2.06
CA THR A 278 -4.50 0.84 1.27
C THR A 278 -5.14 1.94 2.13
N PHE A 279 -5.22 1.75 3.44
CA PHE A 279 -5.61 2.81 4.39
C PHE A 279 -4.61 3.97 4.42
N ASN A 280 -3.40 3.79 3.86
CA ASN A 280 -2.48 4.90 3.65
C ASN A 280 -3.09 6.04 2.80
N CYS A 281 -4.14 5.80 2.00
CA CYS A 281 -4.88 6.83 1.27
C CYS A 281 -5.59 7.85 2.18
N LEU A 282 -5.68 7.57 3.48
CA LEU A 282 -6.26 8.45 4.50
C LEU A 282 -5.26 9.41 5.13
N ASP A 283 -3.99 9.27 4.78
CA ASP A 283 -2.92 10.12 5.28
C ASP A 283 -3.21 11.61 5.08
N MET A 284 -3.90 12.00 4.00
CA MET A 284 -4.23 13.40 3.76
C MET A 284 -5.27 13.96 4.74
N LEU A 285 -6.12 13.13 5.36
CA LEU A 285 -7.04 13.57 6.42
C LEU A 285 -6.31 13.99 7.69
N THR A 286 -5.11 13.45 7.91
CA THR A 286 -4.29 13.81 9.07
C THR A 286 -3.87 15.29 9.05
N PHE A 287 -3.87 15.93 7.87
CA PHE A 287 -3.65 17.38 7.76
C PHE A 287 -4.85 18.22 8.24
N LEU A 288 -6.07 17.70 8.18
CA LEU A 288 -7.28 18.44 8.57
C LEU A 288 -7.50 18.45 10.09
N GLY A 289 -7.09 17.39 10.79
CA GLY A 289 -7.36 17.22 12.23
C GLY A 289 -6.88 18.37 13.12
N ARG A 290 -5.98 19.24 12.64
CA ARG A 290 -5.50 20.41 13.41
C ARG A 290 -6.20 21.73 13.15
N ARG A 291 -6.96 21.91 12.06
CA ARG A 291 -7.81 23.12 11.95
C ARG A 291 -8.94 23.05 12.97
N THR A 292 -9.48 21.87 13.23
CA THR A 292 -10.53 21.64 14.24
C THR A 292 -9.99 21.69 15.67
N PHE A 293 -8.81 21.10 15.95
CA PHE A 293 -8.23 21.18 17.31
C PHE A 293 -7.77 22.57 17.73
N LEU A 294 -7.39 23.45 16.78
CA LEU A 294 -7.04 24.84 17.10
C LEU A 294 -8.26 25.76 17.22
N CYS A 295 -9.42 25.38 16.66
CA CYS A 295 -10.68 26.12 16.84
C CYS A 295 -11.51 25.63 18.03
N ALA A 296 -11.18 24.48 18.61
CA ALA A 296 -11.86 23.95 19.81
C ALA A 296 -11.23 24.44 21.14
N SER A 297 -10.31 25.41 21.07
CA SER A 297 -9.56 25.95 22.22
C SER A 297 -9.74 27.47 22.40
N TRP A 298 -10.75 28.08 21.78
CA TRP A 298 -11.15 29.45 22.02
C TRP A 298 -12.67 29.54 22.14
#